data_AF-A0A4R2D3C2-F1
#
_entry.id   AF-A0A4R2D3C2-F1
#
_cell.length_a   1.000
_cell.length_b   1.000
_cell.length_c   1.000
_cell.angle_alpha   90.00
_cell.angle_beta   90.00
_cell.angle_gamma   90.00
#
_symmetry.space_group_name_H-M   'P 1'
#
loop_
_entity.id
_entity.type
_entity.pdbx_description
1 polymer ?
#
loop_
_entity_poly.entity_id
_entity_poly.type
_entity_poly.pdbx_seq_one_letter_code
_entity_poly.pdbx_strand_id
1 'polypeptide(L)'
;MAGTAREVEVFPICIREVDVLRVEDVTPGMRRVTVGGPSMDSHVRDGVQLPAVRTSGFDDDVKLLPVDPRTGELPFEVPRNSDSGAVEWPSGSFQYARTYTVRSFDEDTREMAIDFAMHEGGLASDWANRVQPGETVLMAGPKHSAGLPAGVDWMLIAGDETALPAIAHCLEQLPSDLPATVVIEVAEPSHRQELKCESPLDVTWLFRSENDGESRLVETVKAAQWRPGQPYLWVAGETLTIKPLRRWAKLDKEIAKQFVEIAGYWRHREVAQTGPASPVAADVEIDPDEQLHEMSELLPPLAIRTAVTVGLFEAIDGGADTAETVAAECRTHPGATAKLLRHLVLMDLVSVDEGRFALTEMGSILADQDAFASQALHFDKIHTRLDMAFLGLLESVRTGAPAAGHSFADKQKDPGFVDGFHEEVAFGSVYRAPALPDAVDLDGVRTVAIYGEGAGVYADNLARVLPDLEISLVGLPAQNTRNLGDVAESRRDRIRRIDGSEFTALAAPVDLAVAVEMVDCHPDADARMLIGALGASARRVVLVTDLLDPETTDDHDTEADLLKLCLHGSGQRTEAELSALISKSGCGTPRFGAIGWGSTVVEFTGTH
;
A
#
# COMPACT_ATOMS: atom_id res chain seq x y z
N MET A 1 4.33 -2.26 -6.45
CA MET A 1 3.58 -2.04 -7.71
C MET A 1 4.51 -1.78 -8.88
N ALA A 2 5.65 -1.09 -8.68
CA ALA A 2 6.82 -1.37 -9.52
C ALA A 2 7.18 -2.87 -9.37
N GLY A 3 7.00 -3.65 -10.43
CA GLY A 3 7.26 -5.08 -10.46
C GLY A 3 6.05 -5.98 -10.18
N THR A 4 4.86 -5.70 -10.72
CA THR A 4 3.84 -6.72 -11.02
C THR A 4 3.65 -6.83 -12.53
N ALA A 5 3.33 -8.02 -13.04
CA ALA A 5 2.99 -8.26 -14.45
C ALA A 5 1.55 -7.86 -14.79
N ARG A 6 0.80 -7.35 -13.80
CA ARG A 6 -0.60 -6.92 -13.94
C ARG A 6 -0.66 -5.42 -14.17
N GLU A 7 -1.50 -4.99 -15.09
CA GLU A 7 -1.82 -3.58 -15.25
C GLU A 7 -2.74 -3.14 -14.11
N VAL A 8 -2.39 -2.03 -13.46
CA VAL A 8 -3.14 -1.49 -12.32
C VAL A 8 -3.66 -0.12 -12.64
N GLU A 9 -4.97 0.06 -12.44
CA GLU A 9 -5.62 1.36 -12.43
C GLU A 9 -5.87 1.77 -10.97
N VAL A 10 -5.55 3.01 -10.62
CA VAL A 10 -5.79 3.54 -9.27
C VAL A 10 -6.92 4.56 -9.32
N PHE A 11 -7.79 4.50 -8.33
CA PHE A 11 -8.89 5.44 -8.13
C PHE A 11 -8.75 6.11 -6.75
N PRO A 12 -9.35 7.30 -6.54
CA PRO A 12 -9.48 7.86 -5.20
C PRO A 12 -10.21 6.90 -4.28
N ILE A 13 -9.74 6.77 -3.04
CA ILE A 13 -10.50 6.06 -2.01
C ILE A 13 -11.66 6.94 -1.55
N CYS A 14 -12.88 6.43 -1.62
CA CYS A 14 -14.09 7.15 -1.19
C CYS A 14 -14.85 6.32 -0.18
N ILE A 15 -15.38 6.95 0.87
CA ILE A 15 -16.32 6.33 1.81
C ILE A 15 -17.76 6.60 1.35
N ARG A 16 -18.54 5.52 1.18
CA ARG A 16 -19.91 5.50 0.67
C ARG A 16 -20.81 4.81 1.68
N GLU A 17 -22.09 5.17 1.67
CA GLU A 17 -23.13 4.39 2.34
C GLU A 17 -23.87 3.64 1.24
N VAL A 18 -23.87 2.31 1.30
CA VAL A 18 -24.49 1.44 0.29
C VAL A 18 -25.64 0.64 0.91
N ASP A 19 -26.66 0.40 0.11
CA ASP A 19 -27.84 -0.34 0.50
C ASP A 19 -27.61 -1.84 0.31
N VAL A 20 -28.00 -2.64 1.29
CA VAL A 20 -28.05 -4.10 1.16
C VAL A 20 -29.31 -4.45 0.36
N LEU A 21 -29.10 -4.99 -0.84
CA LEU A 21 -30.17 -5.32 -1.76
C LEU A 21 -30.64 -6.77 -1.62
N ARG A 22 -29.69 -7.70 -1.42
CA ARG A 22 -29.96 -9.14 -1.34
C ARG A 22 -28.95 -9.82 -0.41
N VAL A 23 -29.41 -10.88 0.25
CA VAL A 23 -28.58 -11.74 1.09
C VAL A 23 -28.94 -13.19 0.79
N GLU A 24 -27.95 -14.02 0.49
CA GLU A 24 -28.15 -15.43 0.12
C GLU A 24 -27.02 -16.33 0.64
N ASP A 25 -27.35 -17.55 1.03
CA ASP A 25 -26.37 -18.56 1.40
C ASP A 25 -25.91 -19.30 0.13
N VAL A 26 -24.67 -19.05 -0.31
CA VAL A 26 -24.07 -19.68 -1.50
C VAL A 26 -23.74 -21.14 -1.20
N THR A 27 -23.19 -21.38 -0.03
CA THR A 27 -22.98 -22.70 0.57
C THR A 27 -23.19 -22.57 2.08
N PRO A 28 -23.22 -23.68 2.86
CA PRO A 28 -23.33 -23.58 4.32
C PRO A 28 -22.21 -22.75 4.99
N GLY A 29 -21.05 -22.61 4.35
CA GLY A 29 -19.90 -21.85 4.85
C GLY A 29 -19.66 -20.53 4.12
N MET A 30 -20.53 -20.11 3.20
CA MET A 30 -20.34 -18.90 2.41
C MET A 30 -21.67 -18.17 2.22
N ARG A 31 -21.71 -16.91 2.63
CA ARG A 31 -22.89 -16.05 2.50
C ARG A 31 -22.57 -14.87 1.60
N ARG A 32 -23.43 -14.60 0.62
CA ARG A 32 -23.30 -13.48 -0.30
C ARG A 32 -24.21 -12.35 0.13
N VAL A 33 -23.66 -11.15 0.19
CA VAL A 33 -24.40 -9.89 0.35
C VAL A 33 -24.25 -9.10 -0.93
N THR A 34 -25.35 -8.80 -1.60
CA THR A 34 -25.37 -7.86 -2.72
C THR A 34 -25.70 -6.47 -2.20
N VAL A 35 -24.84 -5.51 -2.48
CA VAL A 35 -25.02 -4.09 -2.15
C VAL A 35 -25.17 -3.24 -3.40
N GLY A 36 -25.78 -2.07 -3.26
CA GLY A 36 -25.96 -1.12 -4.35
C GLY A 36 -26.47 0.23 -3.86
N GLY A 37 -27.29 0.89 -4.69
CA GLY A 37 -27.92 2.17 -4.36
C GLY A 37 -27.27 3.36 -5.07
N PRO A 38 -27.84 4.57 -4.92
CA PRO A 38 -27.44 5.76 -5.67
C PRO A 38 -25.98 6.19 -5.44
N SER A 39 -25.41 5.83 -4.29
CA SER A 39 -24.02 6.14 -3.94
C SER A 39 -23.00 5.36 -4.76
N MET A 40 -23.42 4.32 -5.50
CA MET A 40 -22.55 3.61 -6.45
C MET A 40 -22.23 4.46 -7.68
N ASP A 41 -23.11 5.40 -8.03
CA ASP A 41 -22.87 6.39 -9.08
C ASP A 41 -22.08 7.59 -8.55
N SER A 42 -21.68 8.46 -9.48
CA SER A 42 -21.07 9.73 -9.14
C SER A 42 -22.06 10.61 -8.39
N HIS A 43 -21.68 11.08 -7.20
CA HIS A 43 -22.53 11.86 -6.32
C HIS A 43 -21.70 12.78 -5.43
N VAL A 44 -22.36 13.73 -4.76
CA VAL A 44 -21.71 14.63 -3.80
C VAL A 44 -21.95 14.12 -2.38
N ARG A 45 -20.88 13.99 -1.59
CA ARG A 45 -20.92 13.68 -0.16
C ARG A 45 -19.83 14.49 0.55
N ASP A 46 -20.11 15.00 1.75
CA ASP A 46 -19.18 15.83 2.54
C ASP A 46 -18.71 17.10 1.78
N GLY A 47 -19.49 17.58 0.80
CA GLY A 47 -19.11 18.70 -0.08
C GLY A 47 -18.15 18.32 -1.21
N VAL A 48 -17.75 17.04 -1.31
CA VAL A 48 -16.81 16.51 -2.29
C VAL A 48 -17.55 15.74 -3.39
N GLN A 49 -17.16 15.97 -4.65
CA GLN A 49 -17.68 15.20 -5.78
C GLN A 49 -16.98 13.84 -5.85
N LEU A 50 -17.71 12.77 -5.57
CA LEU A 50 -17.19 11.41 -5.64
C LEU A 50 -17.41 10.82 -7.04
N PRO A 51 -16.45 10.06 -7.59
CA PRO A 51 -16.63 9.34 -8.85
C PRO A 51 -17.64 8.19 -8.70
N ALA A 52 -18.05 7.56 -9.79
CA ALA A 52 -18.76 6.28 -9.73
C ALA A 52 -17.81 5.15 -9.30
N VAL A 53 -18.34 4.09 -8.68
CA VAL A 53 -17.56 2.89 -8.37
C VAL A 53 -17.09 2.23 -9.65
N ARG A 54 -15.81 1.82 -9.67
CA ARG A 54 -15.17 1.09 -10.76
C ARG A 54 -14.38 -0.07 -10.19
N THR A 55 -14.50 -1.22 -10.81
CA THR A 55 -13.79 -2.45 -10.44
C THR A 55 -13.87 -3.42 -11.59
N SER A 56 -12.72 -4.01 -11.91
CA SER A 56 -12.54 -4.90 -13.06
C SER A 56 -11.57 -6.05 -12.74
N GLY A 57 -10.73 -5.87 -11.72
CA GLY A 57 -9.76 -6.84 -11.28
C GLY A 57 -10.43 -7.91 -10.43
N PHE A 58 -9.90 -9.13 -10.55
CA PHE A 58 -10.54 -10.30 -9.96
C PHE A 58 -10.37 -10.39 -8.43
N ASP A 59 -9.42 -9.66 -7.87
CA ASP A 59 -9.10 -9.61 -6.44
C ASP A 59 -9.20 -8.18 -5.87
N ASP A 60 -9.91 -7.29 -6.58
CA ASP A 60 -10.22 -5.96 -6.09
C ASP A 60 -10.95 -6.04 -4.74
N ASP A 61 -10.60 -5.15 -3.81
CA ASP A 61 -11.13 -5.16 -2.46
C ASP A 61 -11.82 -3.86 -2.05
N VAL A 62 -12.80 -4.00 -1.15
CA VAL A 62 -13.45 -2.90 -0.44
C VAL A 62 -13.30 -3.09 1.06
N LYS A 63 -13.26 -1.98 1.79
CA LYS A 63 -13.38 -1.99 3.25
C LYS A 63 -14.83 -1.76 3.64
N LEU A 64 -15.43 -2.75 4.28
CA LEU A 64 -16.72 -2.60 4.94
C LEU A 64 -16.51 -2.21 6.40
N LEU A 65 -17.37 -1.34 6.91
CA LEU A 65 -17.42 -1.00 8.33
C LEU A 65 -18.76 -1.46 8.91
N PRO A 66 -18.86 -2.72 9.38
CA PRO A 66 -20.03 -3.18 10.11
C PRO A 66 -20.18 -2.43 11.43
N VAL A 67 -21.43 -2.22 11.84
CA VAL A 67 -21.76 -1.68 13.17
C VAL A 67 -21.31 -2.64 14.29
N ASP A 68 -21.09 -2.10 15.50
CA ASP A 68 -20.77 -2.93 16.66
C ASP A 68 -21.93 -3.90 16.93
N PRO A 69 -21.67 -5.22 17.02
CA PRO A 69 -22.70 -6.22 17.19
C PRO A 69 -23.46 -6.11 18.52
N ARG A 70 -22.91 -5.43 19.52
CA ARG A 70 -23.48 -5.22 20.85
C ARG A 70 -24.38 -3.98 20.92
N THR A 71 -24.00 -2.90 20.24
CA THR A 71 -24.73 -1.63 20.29
C THR A 71 -25.63 -1.42 19.08
N GLY A 72 -25.31 -2.03 17.94
CA GLY A 72 -25.96 -1.78 16.66
C GLY A 72 -25.51 -0.49 15.98
N GLU A 73 -24.49 0.19 16.50
CA GLU A 73 -23.99 1.49 16.01
C GLU A 73 -22.46 1.48 15.84
N LEU A 74 -21.90 2.44 15.10
CA LEU A 74 -20.46 2.66 15.06
C LEU A 74 -20.03 3.39 16.34
N PRO A 75 -18.98 2.94 17.06
CA PRO A 75 -18.52 3.60 18.29
C PRO A 75 -17.60 4.81 18.02
N PHE A 76 -17.59 5.32 16.80
CA PHE A 76 -16.80 6.46 16.33
C PHE A 76 -17.62 7.28 15.34
N GLU A 77 -17.20 8.52 15.08
CA GLU A 77 -17.83 9.36 14.07
C GLU A 77 -17.75 8.71 12.68
N VAL A 78 -18.70 8.99 11.79
CA VAL A 78 -18.64 8.44 10.43
C VAL A 78 -17.42 9.03 9.70
N PRO A 79 -16.56 8.21 9.06
CA PRO A 79 -15.46 8.72 8.25
C PRO A 79 -15.96 9.69 7.17
N ARG A 80 -15.17 10.72 6.89
CA ARG A 80 -15.52 11.78 5.92
C ARG A 80 -14.63 11.71 4.69
N ASN A 81 -15.19 12.09 3.54
CA ASN A 81 -14.39 12.30 2.35
C ASN A 81 -13.74 13.69 2.42
N SER A 82 -12.44 13.75 2.12
CA SER A 82 -11.69 15.00 2.00
C SER A 82 -11.66 15.44 0.53
N ASP A 83 -11.62 16.74 0.30
CA ASP A 83 -11.42 17.33 -1.03
C ASP A 83 -10.05 16.95 -1.62
N SER A 84 -9.09 16.52 -0.80
CA SER A 84 -7.79 15.94 -1.19
C SER A 84 -7.88 14.55 -1.85
N GLY A 85 -9.08 13.97 -2.01
CA GLY A 85 -9.29 12.63 -2.56
C GLY A 85 -8.80 11.51 -1.63
N ALA A 86 -8.81 11.78 -0.32
CA ALA A 86 -8.58 10.82 0.76
C ALA A 86 -9.83 10.67 1.65
N VAL A 87 -9.78 9.72 2.59
CA VAL A 87 -10.80 9.55 3.63
C VAL A 87 -10.20 9.93 4.98
N GLU A 88 -10.86 10.81 5.71
CA GLU A 88 -10.54 11.14 7.10
C GLU A 88 -11.06 10.01 7.99
N TRP A 89 -10.14 9.20 8.53
CA TRP A 89 -10.46 8.06 9.40
C TRP A 89 -10.40 8.46 10.88
N PRO A 90 -11.51 8.41 11.61
CA PRO A 90 -11.50 8.70 13.05
C PRO A 90 -10.70 7.65 13.82
N SER A 91 -10.10 8.06 14.94
CA SER A 91 -9.36 7.17 15.83
C SER A 91 -10.20 5.95 16.23
N GLY A 92 -9.59 4.76 16.15
CA GLY A 92 -10.25 3.49 16.45
C GLY A 92 -11.11 2.89 15.33
N SER A 93 -11.42 3.64 14.26
CA SER A 93 -12.27 3.16 13.16
C SER A 93 -11.73 1.91 12.44
N PHE A 94 -10.41 1.81 12.28
CA PHE A 94 -9.76 0.65 11.65
C PHE A 94 -10.01 -0.67 12.38
N GLN A 95 -10.36 -0.67 13.67
CA GLN A 95 -10.73 -1.89 14.40
C GLN A 95 -12.04 -2.51 13.87
N TYR A 96 -12.88 -1.70 13.21
CA TYR A 96 -14.15 -2.09 12.62
C TYR A 96 -14.07 -2.32 11.11
N ALA A 97 -13.04 -1.79 10.44
CA ALA A 97 -12.84 -2.01 9.02
C ALA A 97 -12.51 -3.49 8.73
N ARG A 98 -13.24 -4.10 7.80
CA ARG A 98 -12.97 -5.45 7.28
C ARG A 98 -12.85 -5.38 5.77
N THR A 99 -11.78 -5.96 5.26
CA THR A 99 -11.48 -5.92 3.82
C THR A 99 -12.08 -7.17 3.18
N TYR A 100 -12.83 -6.98 2.09
CA TYR A 100 -13.50 -8.05 1.36
C TYR A 100 -13.28 -7.90 -0.14
N THR A 101 -13.07 -9.03 -0.81
CA THR A 101 -13.02 -9.09 -2.28
C THR A 101 -14.38 -8.72 -2.87
N VAL A 102 -14.37 -7.90 -3.91
CA VAL A 102 -15.51 -7.70 -4.80
C VAL A 102 -15.70 -8.97 -5.63
N ARG A 103 -16.73 -9.75 -5.33
CA ARG A 103 -16.99 -11.00 -6.05
C ARG A 103 -17.45 -10.74 -7.49
N SER A 104 -18.31 -9.73 -7.68
CA SER A 104 -18.76 -9.29 -9.00
C SER A 104 -19.35 -7.89 -8.89
N PHE A 105 -19.25 -7.12 -9.97
CA PHE A 105 -19.89 -5.82 -10.10
C PHE A 105 -20.57 -5.72 -11.47
N ASP A 106 -21.85 -5.37 -11.48
CA ASP A 106 -22.61 -5.11 -12.70
C ASP A 106 -22.67 -3.60 -12.92
N GLU A 107 -22.06 -3.12 -14.01
CA GLU A 107 -21.99 -1.69 -14.30
C GLU A 107 -23.35 -1.08 -14.68
N ASP A 108 -24.26 -1.87 -15.25
CA ASP A 108 -25.58 -1.42 -15.71
C ASP A 108 -26.55 -1.28 -14.52
N THR A 109 -26.55 -2.26 -13.60
CA THR A 109 -27.42 -2.23 -12.41
C THR A 109 -26.79 -1.57 -11.20
N ARG A 110 -25.46 -1.35 -11.22
CA ARG A 110 -24.66 -0.88 -10.07
C ARG A 110 -24.74 -1.80 -8.85
N GLU A 111 -24.95 -3.09 -9.08
CA GLU A 111 -24.99 -4.08 -8.00
C GLU A 111 -23.61 -4.72 -7.81
N MET A 112 -23.15 -4.76 -6.56
CA MET A 112 -21.90 -5.37 -6.15
C MET A 112 -22.17 -6.57 -5.25
N ALA A 113 -21.63 -7.73 -5.58
CA ALA A 113 -21.67 -8.91 -4.71
C ALA A 113 -20.40 -9.01 -3.86
N ILE A 114 -20.58 -9.32 -2.58
CA ILE A 114 -19.49 -9.55 -1.63
C ILE A 114 -19.77 -10.86 -0.90
N ASP A 115 -18.78 -11.74 -0.88
CA ASP A 115 -18.89 -13.08 -0.30
C ASP A 115 -18.18 -13.15 1.05
N PHE A 116 -18.87 -13.66 2.06
CA PHE A 116 -18.42 -13.78 3.43
C PHE A 116 -18.21 -15.26 3.76
N ALA A 117 -16.95 -15.63 3.99
CA ALA A 117 -16.62 -16.92 4.58
C ALA A 117 -17.12 -16.95 6.03
N MET A 118 -18.04 -17.85 6.32
CA MET A 118 -18.77 -17.87 7.59
C MET A 118 -17.99 -18.66 8.64
N HIS A 119 -17.79 -18.05 9.80
CA HIS A 119 -17.20 -18.69 10.97
C HIS A 119 -17.91 -18.23 12.26
N GLU A 120 -17.70 -18.94 13.36
CA GLU A 120 -18.27 -18.55 14.65
C GLU A 120 -17.60 -17.28 15.16
N GLY A 121 -18.44 -16.31 15.55
CA GLY A 121 -18.02 -15.01 16.08
C GLY A 121 -17.32 -14.11 15.07
N GLY A 122 -17.04 -12.88 15.50
CA GLY A 122 -16.28 -11.91 14.72
C GLY A 122 -17.17 -10.92 13.97
N LEU A 123 -16.73 -9.67 13.97
CA LEU A 123 -17.51 -8.50 13.56
C LEU A 123 -18.30 -8.69 12.25
N ALA A 124 -17.62 -9.10 11.18
CA ALA A 124 -18.25 -9.17 9.86
C ALA A 124 -19.03 -10.48 9.61
N SER A 125 -18.59 -11.62 10.15
CA SER A 125 -19.38 -12.87 10.11
C SER A 125 -20.69 -12.68 10.88
N ASP A 126 -20.63 -12.08 12.07
CA ASP A 126 -21.80 -11.77 12.89
C ASP A 126 -22.75 -10.77 12.22
N TRP A 127 -22.21 -9.75 11.55
CA TRP A 127 -22.99 -8.80 10.78
C TRP A 127 -23.65 -9.46 9.56
N ALA A 128 -22.89 -10.18 8.73
CA ALA A 128 -23.41 -10.84 7.52
C ALA A 128 -24.52 -11.86 7.84
N ASN A 129 -24.44 -12.52 9.00
CA ASN A 129 -25.50 -13.41 9.49
C ASN A 129 -26.82 -12.69 9.80
N ARG A 130 -26.76 -11.46 10.30
CA ARG A 130 -27.94 -10.74 10.79
C ARG A 130 -28.53 -9.78 9.76
N VAL A 131 -27.69 -9.20 8.91
CA VAL A 131 -28.07 -8.14 7.97
C VAL A 131 -29.22 -8.58 7.07
N GLN A 132 -30.18 -7.68 6.88
CA GLN A 132 -31.34 -7.86 6.02
C GLN A 132 -31.31 -6.90 4.82
N PRO A 133 -31.95 -7.27 3.70
CA PRO A 133 -32.23 -6.33 2.63
C PRO A 133 -32.93 -5.06 3.14
N GLY A 134 -32.46 -3.90 2.69
CA GLY A 134 -32.92 -2.57 3.11
C GLY A 134 -32.10 -1.93 4.24
N GLU A 135 -31.16 -2.64 4.84
CA GLU A 135 -30.15 -2.05 5.75
C GLU A 135 -29.02 -1.37 4.95
N THR A 136 -28.28 -0.47 5.60
CA THR A 136 -27.13 0.21 5.00
C THR A 136 -25.82 -0.20 5.66
N VAL A 137 -24.73 -0.10 4.90
CA VAL A 137 -23.37 -0.30 5.41
C VAL A 137 -22.42 0.71 4.80
N LEU A 138 -21.41 1.13 5.58
CA LEU A 138 -20.34 1.95 5.05
C LEU A 138 -19.33 1.10 4.30
N MET A 139 -18.95 1.56 3.12
CA MET A 139 -18.01 0.92 2.21
C MET A 139 -16.97 1.94 1.75
N ALA A 140 -15.69 1.63 1.91
CA ALA A 140 -14.59 2.39 1.33
C ALA A 140 -13.89 1.62 0.20
N GLY A 141 -13.63 2.31 -0.91
CA GLY A 141 -13.01 1.73 -2.10
C GLY A 141 -14.02 1.18 -3.13
N PRO A 142 -13.56 0.36 -4.10
CA PRO A 142 -12.17 -0.06 -4.31
C PRO A 142 -11.23 1.12 -4.61
N LYS A 143 -9.97 1.00 -4.18
CA LYS A 143 -8.94 2.04 -4.37
C LYS A 143 -8.04 1.80 -5.58
N HIS A 144 -8.03 0.59 -6.10
CA HIS A 144 -7.33 0.23 -7.33
C HIS A 144 -8.02 -0.98 -7.95
N SER A 145 -7.75 -1.19 -9.22
CA SER A 145 -8.17 -2.35 -9.97
C SER A 145 -7.00 -2.94 -10.74
N ALA A 146 -6.76 -4.24 -10.58
CA ALA A 146 -5.64 -4.92 -11.24
C ALA A 146 -6.15 -6.00 -12.18
N GLY A 147 -5.85 -5.87 -13.48
CA GLY A 147 -6.27 -6.84 -14.49
C GLY A 147 -5.55 -8.19 -14.39
N LEU A 148 -5.83 -9.08 -15.34
CA LEU A 148 -5.07 -10.33 -15.50
C LEU A 148 -3.58 -10.04 -15.82
N PRO A 149 -2.66 -10.94 -15.41
CA PRO A 149 -1.24 -10.78 -15.72
C PRO A 149 -0.96 -10.87 -17.22
N ALA A 150 -0.05 -10.03 -17.71
CA ALA A 150 0.45 -10.08 -19.08
C ALA A 150 1.76 -10.90 -19.18
N GLY A 151 2.00 -11.49 -20.35
CA GLY A 151 3.26 -12.20 -20.63
C GLY A 151 3.43 -13.52 -19.88
N VAL A 152 2.32 -14.20 -19.59
CA VAL A 152 2.31 -15.49 -18.88
C VAL A 152 1.68 -16.56 -19.75
N ASP A 153 2.16 -17.80 -19.60
CA ASP A 153 1.71 -18.95 -20.38
C ASP A 153 0.65 -19.77 -19.65
N TRP A 154 0.54 -19.63 -18.32
CA TRP A 154 -0.43 -20.32 -17.47
C TRP A 154 -0.50 -19.71 -16.06
N MET A 155 -1.58 -20.03 -15.32
CA MET A 155 -1.76 -19.59 -13.94
C MET A 155 -1.73 -20.74 -12.93
N LEU A 156 -1.09 -20.53 -11.79
CA LEU A 156 -1.21 -21.36 -10.59
C LEU A 156 -1.96 -20.56 -9.54
N ILE A 157 -3.19 -20.97 -9.25
CA ILE A 157 -4.12 -20.25 -8.37
C ILE A 157 -4.39 -21.13 -7.15
N ALA A 158 -4.25 -20.60 -5.95
CA ALA A 158 -4.56 -21.38 -4.75
C ALA A 158 -5.14 -20.55 -3.61
N GLY A 159 -5.95 -21.19 -2.77
CA GLY A 159 -6.43 -20.54 -1.56
C GLY A 159 -7.41 -21.35 -0.74
N ASP A 160 -7.72 -20.83 0.44
CA ASP A 160 -8.81 -21.35 1.26
C ASP A 160 -10.16 -20.71 0.88
N GLU A 161 -11.23 -21.00 1.62
CA GLU A 161 -12.56 -20.47 1.31
C GLU A 161 -12.62 -18.94 1.27
N THR A 162 -11.75 -18.23 1.99
CA THR A 162 -11.74 -16.76 2.01
C THR A 162 -11.23 -16.17 0.68
N ALA A 163 -10.41 -16.93 -0.04
CA ALA A 163 -9.91 -16.57 -1.37
C ALA A 163 -10.84 -17.01 -2.50
N LEU A 164 -11.80 -17.90 -2.23
CA LEU A 164 -12.71 -18.47 -3.22
C LEU A 164 -13.47 -17.41 -4.05
N PRO A 165 -13.90 -16.26 -3.50
CA PRO A 165 -14.52 -15.21 -4.30
C PRO A 165 -13.62 -14.65 -5.40
N ALA A 166 -12.36 -14.36 -5.07
CA ALA A 166 -11.36 -13.88 -6.02
C ALA A 166 -10.99 -14.97 -7.04
N ILE A 167 -10.83 -16.23 -6.59
CA ILE A 167 -10.55 -17.37 -7.47
C ILE A 167 -11.67 -17.53 -8.49
N ALA A 168 -12.93 -17.56 -8.04
CA ALA A 168 -14.06 -17.72 -8.93
C ALA A 168 -14.16 -16.55 -9.94
N HIS A 169 -13.94 -15.31 -9.49
CA HIS A 169 -13.93 -14.15 -10.38
C HIS A 169 -12.78 -14.22 -11.40
N CYS A 170 -11.59 -14.65 -10.98
CA CYS A 170 -10.42 -14.82 -11.85
C CYS A 170 -10.73 -15.81 -12.97
N LEU A 171 -11.27 -16.98 -12.61
CA LEU A 171 -11.58 -18.06 -13.56
C LEU A 171 -12.65 -17.67 -14.59
N GLU A 172 -13.60 -16.82 -14.21
CA GLU A 172 -14.61 -16.27 -15.11
C GLU A 172 -14.02 -15.30 -16.14
N GLN A 173 -12.90 -14.64 -15.81
CA GLN A 173 -12.21 -13.69 -16.70
C GLN A 173 -11.12 -14.34 -17.58
N LEU A 174 -10.70 -15.58 -17.29
CA LEU A 174 -9.60 -16.21 -18.01
C LEU A 174 -9.89 -16.37 -19.52
N PRO A 175 -8.99 -15.89 -20.40
CA PRO A 175 -9.06 -16.16 -21.83
C PRO A 175 -8.94 -17.65 -22.12
N SER A 176 -9.74 -18.17 -23.06
CA SER A 176 -9.84 -19.61 -23.37
C SER A 176 -8.52 -20.35 -23.70
N ASP A 177 -7.46 -19.61 -24.00
CA ASP A 177 -6.11 -20.12 -24.31
C ASP A 177 -5.11 -20.01 -23.14
N LEU A 178 -5.54 -19.50 -21.98
CA LEU A 178 -4.72 -19.36 -20.77
C LEU A 178 -5.06 -20.47 -19.75
N PRO A 179 -4.34 -21.61 -19.75
CA PRO A 179 -4.63 -22.69 -18.84
C PRO A 179 -4.32 -22.34 -17.38
N ALA A 180 -5.09 -22.93 -16.46
CA ALA A 180 -4.90 -22.75 -15.02
C ALA A 180 -4.83 -24.08 -14.26
N THR A 181 -3.99 -24.11 -13.23
CA THR A 181 -3.96 -25.14 -12.19
C THR A 181 -4.45 -24.50 -10.90
N VAL A 182 -5.49 -25.07 -10.29
CA VAL A 182 -6.22 -24.45 -9.18
C VAL A 182 -6.28 -25.41 -7.98
N VAL A 183 -5.88 -24.93 -6.81
CA VAL A 183 -6.00 -25.69 -5.55
C VAL A 183 -6.84 -24.90 -4.57
N ILE A 184 -8.04 -25.40 -4.26
CA ILE A 184 -8.96 -24.74 -3.33
C ILE A 184 -9.15 -25.63 -2.11
N GLU A 185 -8.98 -25.07 -0.93
CA GLU A 185 -9.30 -25.72 0.33
C GLU A 185 -10.55 -25.12 0.96
N VAL A 186 -11.47 -25.96 1.40
CA VAL A 186 -12.65 -25.53 2.17
C VAL A 186 -12.83 -26.43 3.39
N ALA A 187 -13.65 -26.01 4.35
CA ALA A 187 -13.89 -26.81 5.56
C ALA A 187 -14.47 -28.21 5.23
N GLU A 188 -15.51 -28.26 4.40
CA GLU A 188 -16.28 -29.47 4.12
C GLU A 188 -16.65 -29.63 2.64
N PRO A 189 -16.92 -30.87 2.15
CA PRO A 189 -17.39 -31.10 0.78
C PRO A 189 -18.63 -30.30 0.38
N SER A 190 -19.51 -30.01 1.35
CA SER A 190 -20.73 -29.20 1.17
C SER A 190 -20.44 -27.73 0.85
N HIS A 191 -19.23 -27.24 1.14
CA HIS A 191 -18.82 -25.86 0.88
C HIS A 191 -18.23 -25.65 -0.53
N ARG A 192 -18.11 -26.74 -1.31
CA ARG A 192 -17.65 -26.67 -2.70
C ARG A 192 -18.64 -25.88 -3.56
N GLN A 193 -18.11 -24.92 -4.32
CA GLN A 193 -18.87 -24.11 -5.27
C GLN A 193 -18.67 -24.60 -6.71
N GLU A 194 -19.63 -24.28 -7.58
CA GLU A 194 -19.45 -24.43 -9.03
C GLU A 194 -18.57 -23.29 -9.56
N LEU A 195 -17.53 -23.63 -10.32
CA LEU A 195 -16.60 -22.67 -10.92
C LEU A 195 -16.88 -22.59 -12.42
N LYS A 196 -17.12 -21.38 -12.91
CA LYS A 196 -17.26 -21.11 -14.34
C LYS A 196 -15.90 -20.73 -14.91
N CYS A 197 -15.52 -21.37 -16.00
CA CYS A 197 -14.28 -21.07 -16.71
C CYS A 197 -14.38 -21.58 -18.15
N GLU A 198 -13.97 -20.76 -19.11
CA GLU A 198 -13.88 -21.16 -20.52
C GLU A 198 -12.50 -21.76 -20.87
N SER A 199 -11.56 -21.70 -19.93
CA SER A 199 -10.16 -22.08 -20.10
C SER A 199 -9.87 -23.52 -19.65
N PRO A 200 -8.80 -24.17 -20.15
CA PRO A 200 -8.38 -25.48 -19.68
C PRO A 200 -8.00 -25.44 -18.20
N LEU A 201 -8.79 -26.11 -17.37
CA LEU A 201 -8.72 -26.03 -15.92
C LEU A 201 -8.37 -27.38 -15.29
N ASP A 202 -7.37 -27.40 -14.42
CA ASP A 202 -7.06 -28.52 -13.52
C ASP A 202 -7.34 -28.09 -12.08
N VAL A 203 -8.47 -28.55 -11.50
CA VAL A 203 -8.90 -28.16 -10.15
C VAL A 203 -8.74 -29.30 -9.17
N THR A 204 -8.03 -29.03 -8.08
CA THR A 204 -7.99 -29.88 -6.89
C THR A 204 -8.78 -29.20 -5.77
N TRP A 205 -9.78 -29.90 -5.26
CA TRP A 205 -10.52 -29.50 -4.05
C TRP A 205 -9.97 -30.27 -2.85
N LEU A 206 -9.68 -29.55 -1.77
CA LEU A 206 -9.25 -30.07 -0.49
C LEU A 206 -10.33 -29.78 0.55
N PHE A 207 -10.52 -30.72 1.47
CA PHE A 207 -11.48 -30.61 2.56
C PHE A 207 -10.77 -30.80 3.89
N ARG A 208 -10.78 -29.78 4.76
CA ARG A 208 -10.11 -29.85 6.08
C ARG A 208 -10.73 -30.90 6.99
N SER A 209 -12.05 -31.14 6.86
CA SER A 209 -12.76 -32.23 7.54
C SER A 209 -12.22 -33.64 7.23
N GLU A 210 -11.46 -33.81 6.15
CA GLU A 210 -10.81 -35.09 5.80
C GLU A 210 -9.37 -35.21 6.36
N ASN A 211 -8.90 -34.22 7.10
CA ASN A 211 -7.52 -34.13 7.61
C ASN A 211 -7.48 -33.53 9.02
N ASP A 212 -8.40 -33.93 9.90
CA ASP A 212 -8.48 -33.50 11.30
C ASP A 212 -8.50 -31.96 11.49
N GLY A 213 -8.97 -31.22 10.49
CA GLY A 213 -9.00 -29.76 10.50
C GLY A 213 -7.71 -29.09 10.01
N GLU A 214 -6.63 -29.84 9.77
CA GLU A 214 -5.35 -29.32 9.32
C GLU A 214 -5.35 -29.06 7.80
N SER A 215 -4.70 -27.96 7.40
CA SER A 215 -4.58 -27.58 5.99
C SER A 215 -3.59 -28.45 5.23
N ARG A 216 -3.95 -28.86 4.00
CA ARG A 216 -3.05 -29.53 3.03
C ARG A 216 -2.73 -28.63 1.84
N LEU A 217 -3.11 -27.35 1.90
CA LEU A 217 -3.02 -26.42 0.78
C LEU A 217 -1.59 -26.29 0.25
N VAL A 218 -0.62 -26.02 1.13
CA VAL A 218 0.79 -25.82 0.72
C VAL A 218 1.40 -27.07 0.12
N GLU A 219 1.21 -28.24 0.74
CA GLU A 219 1.73 -29.51 0.22
C GLU A 219 1.19 -29.78 -1.18
N THR A 220 -0.11 -29.59 -1.36
CA THR A 220 -0.79 -29.83 -2.63
C THR A 220 -0.33 -28.84 -3.71
N VAL A 221 -0.16 -27.56 -3.38
CA VAL A 221 0.38 -26.55 -4.32
C VAL A 221 1.80 -26.92 -4.76
N LYS A 222 2.66 -27.35 -3.82
CA LYS A 222 4.04 -27.76 -4.14
C LYS A 222 4.11 -29.02 -5.00
N ALA A 223 3.13 -29.92 -4.86
CA ALA A 223 3.00 -31.17 -5.61
C ALA A 223 2.21 -31.02 -6.92
N ALA A 224 1.57 -29.86 -7.16
CA ALA A 224 0.71 -29.65 -8.31
C ALA A 224 1.46 -29.82 -9.63
N GLN A 225 0.73 -30.23 -10.67
CA GLN A 225 1.31 -30.44 -12.00
C GLN A 225 1.92 -29.13 -12.53
N TRP A 226 3.23 -29.14 -12.79
CA TRP A 226 3.93 -28.02 -13.37
C TRP A 226 3.76 -27.99 -14.89
N ARG A 227 3.28 -26.86 -15.43
CA ARG A 227 3.16 -26.67 -16.88
C ARG A 227 4.44 -25.98 -17.42
N PRO A 228 4.83 -26.25 -18.67
CA PRO A 228 5.92 -25.52 -19.30
C PRO A 228 5.54 -24.04 -19.52
N GLY A 229 6.53 -23.16 -19.60
CA GLY A 229 6.33 -21.72 -19.82
C GLY A 229 6.34 -20.90 -18.53
N GLN A 230 6.09 -19.60 -18.66
CA GLN A 230 6.09 -18.61 -17.60
C GLN A 230 4.78 -18.70 -16.77
N PRO A 231 4.84 -19.13 -15.50
CA PRO A 231 3.66 -19.10 -14.63
C PRO A 231 3.37 -17.68 -14.13
N TYR A 232 2.11 -17.44 -13.80
CA TYR A 232 1.70 -16.48 -12.78
C TYR A 232 1.20 -17.23 -11.54
N LEU A 233 1.76 -16.94 -10.36
CA LEU A 233 1.33 -17.52 -9.10
C LEU A 233 0.46 -16.51 -8.35
N TRP A 234 -0.81 -16.85 -8.13
CA TRP A 234 -1.72 -16.09 -7.26
C TRP A 234 -2.20 -16.98 -6.12
N VAL A 235 -1.93 -16.58 -4.88
CA VAL A 235 -2.35 -17.34 -3.69
C VAL A 235 -2.92 -16.42 -2.63
N ALA A 236 -4.07 -16.77 -2.06
CA ALA A 236 -4.62 -16.07 -0.91
C ALA A 236 -5.23 -17.02 0.13
N GLY A 237 -5.22 -16.62 1.40
CA GLY A 237 -5.76 -17.45 2.49
C GLY A 237 -5.17 -17.11 3.85
N GLU A 238 -5.18 -18.08 4.77
CA GLU A 238 -4.63 -17.93 6.12
C GLU A 238 -3.13 -17.63 6.06
N THR A 239 -2.76 -16.51 6.66
CA THR A 239 -1.44 -15.87 6.49
C THR A 239 -0.29 -16.80 6.85
N LEU A 240 -0.38 -17.52 7.96
CA LEU A 240 0.69 -18.41 8.41
C LEU A 240 0.76 -19.68 7.57
N THR A 241 -0.39 -20.21 7.16
CA THR A 241 -0.54 -21.40 6.35
C THR A 241 0.12 -21.20 4.99
N ILE A 242 -0.14 -20.10 4.29
CA ILE A 242 0.38 -19.87 2.92
C ILE A 242 1.79 -19.29 2.89
N LYS A 243 2.31 -18.77 4.01
CA LYS A 243 3.64 -18.15 4.13
C LYS A 243 4.78 -18.97 3.48
N PRO A 244 4.86 -20.32 3.65
CA PRO A 244 5.93 -21.12 3.05
C PRO A 244 5.96 -21.09 1.51
N LEU A 245 4.88 -20.69 0.84
CA LEU A 245 4.82 -20.58 -0.62
C LEU A 245 5.64 -19.41 -1.16
N ARG A 246 5.85 -18.34 -0.39
CA ARG A 246 6.73 -17.23 -0.80
C ARG A 246 8.16 -17.72 -1.05
N ARG A 247 8.72 -18.41 -0.05
CA ARG A 247 10.07 -18.98 -0.12
C ARG A 247 10.18 -20.02 -1.22
N TRP A 248 9.18 -20.89 -1.36
CA TRP A 248 9.15 -21.91 -2.41
C TRP A 248 9.13 -21.31 -3.81
N ALA A 249 8.26 -20.32 -4.08
CA ALA A 249 8.18 -19.66 -5.38
C ALA A 249 9.52 -18.99 -5.76
N LYS A 250 10.18 -18.36 -4.80
CA LYS A 250 11.44 -17.63 -4.99
C LYS A 250 12.66 -18.55 -5.11
N LEU A 251 12.82 -19.51 -4.20
CA LEU A 251 14.05 -20.31 -4.09
C LEU A 251 13.98 -21.62 -4.86
N ASP A 252 12.81 -22.27 -4.86
CA ASP A 252 12.68 -23.62 -5.44
C ASP A 252 12.20 -23.55 -6.90
N LYS A 253 11.36 -22.56 -7.22
CA LYS A 253 10.83 -22.32 -8.57
C LYS A 253 11.45 -21.14 -9.30
N GLU A 254 12.23 -20.31 -8.61
CA GLU A 254 12.92 -19.14 -9.17
C GLU A 254 12.00 -18.21 -9.98
N ILE A 255 10.73 -18.09 -9.58
CA ILE A 255 9.76 -17.22 -10.27
C ILE A 255 10.12 -15.77 -9.95
N ALA A 256 10.26 -14.94 -10.98
CA ALA A 256 10.50 -13.52 -10.79
C ALA A 256 9.34 -12.87 -10.02
N LYS A 257 9.68 -11.92 -9.13
CA LYS A 257 8.72 -11.28 -8.20
C LYS A 257 7.48 -10.72 -8.89
N GLN A 258 7.61 -10.21 -10.12
CA GLN A 258 6.48 -9.66 -10.88
C GLN A 258 5.42 -10.67 -11.29
N PHE A 259 5.72 -11.97 -11.23
CA PHE A 259 4.79 -13.05 -11.56
C PHE A 259 4.32 -13.80 -10.31
N VAL A 260 4.51 -13.25 -9.11
CA VAL A 260 4.11 -13.86 -7.84
C VAL A 260 3.30 -12.88 -7.00
N GLU A 261 2.10 -13.29 -6.64
CA GLU A 261 1.23 -12.60 -5.70
C GLU A 261 0.74 -13.59 -4.65
N ILE A 262 1.12 -13.36 -3.40
CA ILE A 262 0.71 -14.19 -2.26
C ILE A 262 0.20 -13.24 -1.18
N ALA A 263 -1.07 -13.33 -0.84
CA ALA A 263 -1.78 -12.39 0.03
C ALA A 263 -2.41 -13.10 1.24
N GLY A 264 -1.99 -12.72 2.45
CA GLY A 264 -2.66 -13.17 3.67
C GLY A 264 -3.99 -12.45 3.84
N TYR A 265 -5.11 -13.15 3.70
CA TYR A 265 -6.46 -12.58 3.81
C TYR A 265 -6.94 -12.52 5.26
N TRP A 266 -6.55 -13.52 6.04
CA TRP A 266 -6.90 -13.62 7.45
C TRP A 266 -5.79 -14.31 8.22
N ARG A 267 -5.93 -14.31 9.54
CA ARG A 267 -5.02 -15.00 10.44
C ARG A 267 -5.82 -15.72 11.51
N HIS A 268 -5.53 -16.99 11.72
CA HIS A 268 -6.14 -17.72 12.83
C HIS A 268 -5.60 -17.16 14.16
N ARG A 269 -6.49 -16.71 15.04
CA ARG A 269 -6.13 -16.32 16.40
C ARG A 269 -6.33 -17.53 17.30
N GLU A 270 -5.25 -18.08 17.86
CA GLU A 270 -5.41 -18.85 19.08
C GLU A 270 -5.86 -17.88 20.16
N VAL A 271 -7.11 -18.01 20.61
CA VAL A 271 -7.54 -17.36 21.84
C VAL A 271 -6.75 -18.06 22.95
N ALA A 272 -5.60 -17.50 23.32
CA ALA A 272 -5.01 -17.79 24.61
C ALA A 272 -6.13 -17.55 25.62
N GLN A 273 -6.45 -18.56 26.45
CA GLN A 273 -7.31 -18.38 27.60
C GLN A 273 -6.61 -17.39 28.54
N THR A 274 -6.79 -16.11 28.24
CA THR A 274 -6.56 -15.07 29.21
C THR A 274 -7.60 -15.31 30.30
N GLY A 275 -7.15 -15.30 31.55
CA GLY A 275 -8.03 -15.23 32.70
C GLY A 275 -9.04 -14.08 32.55
N PRO A 276 -10.06 -14.01 33.42
CA PRO A 276 -11.23 -13.16 33.20
C PRO A 276 -10.80 -11.78 32.73
N ALA A 277 -11.30 -11.42 31.53
CA ALA A 277 -11.08 -10.12 30.92
C ALA A 277 -11.15 -9.05 32.01
N SER A 278 -10.04 -8.32 32.17
CA SER A 278 -10.04 -7.17 33.04
C SER A 278 -11.22 -6.29 32.60
N PRO A 279 -12.12 -5.92 33.51
CA PRO A 279 -13.31 -5.18 33.15
C PRO A 279 -12.86 -3.91 32.43
N VAL A 280 -13.57 -3.59 31.34
CA VAL A 280 -13.74 -2.28 30.69
C VAL A 280 -12.81 -1.24 31.29
N ALA A 281 -11.81 -0.78 30.50
CA ALA A 281 -10.97 0.36 30.83
C ALA A 281 -11.87 1.49 31.36
N ALA A 282 -11.94 1.61 32.68
CA ALA A 282 -12.20 2.87 33.32
C ALA A 282 -11.06 3.77 32.87
N ASP A 283 -11.35 5.05 32.62
CA ASP A 283 -10.36 6.09 32.33
C ASP A 283 -9.21 5.97 33.34
N VAL A 284 -8.15 5.23 32.97
CA VAL A 284 -6.89 5.26 33.70
C VAL A 284 -6.30 6.56 33.23
N GLU A 285 -6.32 7.58 34.09
CA GLU A 285 -5.45 8.74 33.93
C GLU A 285 -4.03 8.17 33.79
N ILE A 286 -3.53 8.11 32.56
CA ILE A 286 -2.15 7.77 32.28
C ILE A 286 -1.32 8.87 32.94
N ASP A 287 -0.39 8.49 33.80
CA ASP A 287 0.50 9.45 34.46
C ASP A 287 1.27 10.22 33.37
N PRO A 288 1.15 11.56 33.28
CA PRO A 288 1.86 12.33 32.26
C PRO A 288 3.38 12.11 32.30
N ASP A 289 3.96 11.82 33.47
CA ASP A 289 5.37 11.51 33.61
C ASP A 289 5.73 10.15 32.97
N GLU A 290 4.84 9.15 33.09
CA GLU A 290 4.99 7.83 32.48
C GLU A 290 4.83 7.91 30.95
N GLN A 291 3.80 8.63 30.49
CA GLN A 291 3.59 8.86 29.05
C GLN A 291 4.79 9.59 28.41
N LEU A 292 5.30 10.65 29.06
CA LEU A 292 6.48 11.36 28.57
C LEU A 292 7.72 10.46 28.58
N HIS A 293 7.87 9.62 29.60
CA HIS A 293 8.97 8.67 29.67
C HIS A 293 8.94 7.71 28.47
N GLU A 294 7.80 7.08 28.20
CA GLU A 294 7.60 6.17 27.05
C GLU A 294 7.89 6.86 25.71
N MET A 295 7.37 8.07 25.51
CA MET A 295 7.60 8.86 24.29
C MET A 295 9.08 9.23 24.07
N SER A 296 9.89 9.24 25.14
CA SER A 296 11.30 9.63 25.09
C SER A 296 12.28 8.45 24.94
N GLU A 297 11.77 7.21 24.95
CA GLU A 297 12.62 6.02 24.85
C GLU A 297 13.12 5.79 23.41
N LEU A 298 14.44 5.84 23.23
CA LEU A 298 15.07 5.54 21.94
C LEU A 298 15.28 4.03 21.69
N LEU A 299 15.34 3.24 22.75
CA LEU A 299 15.73 1.84 22.66
C LEU A 299 14.69 0.96 21.95
N PRO A 300 13.38 1.04 22.27
CA PRO A 300 12.37 0.19 21.65
C PRO A 300 12.41 0.18 20.12
N PRO A 301 12.35 1.33 19.40
CA PRO A 301 12.38 1.32 17.94
C PRO A 301 13.69 0.76 17.37
N LEU A 302 14.84 1.06 17.99
CA LEU A 302 16.14 0.54 17.53
C LEU A 302 16.29 -0.96 17.79
N ALA A 303 15.77 -1.46 18.91
CA ALA A 303 15.78 -2.89 19.24
C ALA A 303 14.91 -3.70 18.27
N ILE A 304 13.72 -3.20 17.92
CA ILE A 304 12.84 -3.84 16.94
C ILE A 304 13.53 -3.88 15.56
N ARG A 305 14.03 -2.74 15.07
CA ARG A 305 14.73 -2.68 13.77
C ARG A 305 15.93 -3.61 13.71
N THR A 306 16.69 -3.70 14.82
CA THR A 306 17.80 -4.64 14.94
C THR A 306 17.32 -6.09 14.84
N ALA A 307 16.29 -6.45 15.60
CA ALA A 307 15.72 -7.81 15.61
C ALA A 307 15.16 -8.22 14.24
N VAL A 308 14.46 -7.30 13.55
CA VAL A 308 13.99 -7.48 12.17
C VAL A 308 15.17 -7.71 11.23
N THR A 309 16.18 -6.84 11.28
CA THR A 309 17.34 -6.87 10.37
C THR A 309 18.17 -8.14 10.48
N VAL A 310 18.37 -8.65 11.71
CA VAL A 310 19.12 -9.90 11.90
C VAL A 310 18.26 -11.15 11.68
N GLY A 311 16.99 -11.00 11.30
CA GLY A 311 16.08 -12.12 11.06
C GLY A 311 15.64 -12.86 12.33
N LEU A 312 15.65 -12.19 13.49
CA LEU A 312 15.33 -12.83 14.79
C LEU A 312 13.92 -13.40 14.82
N PHE A 313 12.94 -12.64 14.35
CA PHE A 313 11.54 -13.07 14.31
C PHE A 313 11.35 -14.26 13.36
N GLU A 314 11.98 -14.22 12.17
CA GLU A 314 11.96 -15.33 11.23
C GLU A 314 12.61 -16.59 11.81
N ALA A 315 13.71 -16.46 12.54
CA ALA A 315 14.40 -17.60 13.16
C ALA A 315 13.53 -18.29 14.23
N ILE A 316 12.86 -17.52 15.09
CA ILE A 316 11.96 -18.07 16.11
C ILE A 316 10.74 -18.74 15.46
N ASP A 317 10.13 -18.08 14.48
CA ASP A 317 9.03 -18.65 13.70
C ASP A 317 9.44 -19.93 12.96
N GLY A 318 10.69 -20.01 12.52
CA GLY A 318 11.31 -21.20 11.93
C GLY A 318 11.68 -22.31 12.92
N GLY A 319 11.40 -22.15 14.22
CA GLY A 319 11.58 -23.16 15.25
C GLY A 319 12.84 -23.01 16.12
N ALA A 320 13.62 -21.93 15.97
CA ALA A 320 14.73 -21.65 16.88
C ALA A 320 14.20 -21.10 18.21
N ASP A 321 14.35 -21.86 19.29
CA ASP A 321 13.69 -21.53 20.57
C ASP A 321 14.66 -21.27 21.72
N THR A 322 15.98 -21.34 21.54
CA THR A 322 16.97 -20.93 22.55
C THR A 322 17.79 -19.75 22.04
N ALA A 323 18.41 -18.98 22.95
CA ALA A 323 19.26 -17.87 22.54
C ALA A 323 20.43 -18.33 21.65
N GLU A 324 20.96 -19.54 21.91
CA GLU A 324 22.02 -20.16 21.12
C GLU A 324 21.55 -20.54 19.72
N THR A 325 20.39 -21.18 19.60
CA THR A 325 19.84 -21.57 18.28
C THR A 325 19.42 -20.36 17.47
N VAL A 326 18.75 -19.37 18.09
CA VAL A 326 18.40 -18.10 17.42
C VAL A 326 19.66 -17.39 16.95
N ALA A 327 20.69 -17.30 17.80
CA ALA A 327 21.94 -16.66 17.42
C ALA A 327 22.65 -17.37 16.26
N ALA A 328 22.61 -18.71 16.24
CA ALA A 328 23.18 -19.50 15.16
C ALA A 328 22.47 -19.25 13.82
N GLU A 329 21.13 -19.28 13.80
CA GLU A 329 20.32 -19.02 12.60
C GLU A 329 20.53 -17.58 12.09
N CYS A 330 20.46 -16.59 12.98
CA CYS A 330 20.67 -15.17 12.65
C CYS A 330 22.15 -14.82 12.36
N ARG A 331 23.09 -15.75 12.59
CA ARG A 331 24.55 -15.51 12.52
C ARG A 331 25.01 -14.34 13.41
N THR A 332 24.47 -14.27 14.62
CA THR A 332 24.74 -13.22 15.62
C THR A 332 25.54 -13.76 16.80
N HIS A 333 26.04 -12.85 17.65
CA HIS A 333 26.79 -13.24 18.85
C HIS A 333 25.82 -13.73 19.95
N PRO A 334 25.93 -14.98 20.46
CA PRO A 334 24.95 -15.58 21.38
C PRO A 334 24.63 -14.74 22.62
N GLY A 335 25.65 -14.20 23.29
CA GLY A 335 25.45 -13.38 24.48
C GLY A 335 24.78 -12.02 24.22
N ALA A 336 24.86 -11.51 22.99
CA ALA A 336 24.21 -10.27 22.58
C ALA A 336 22.76 -10.55 22.17
N THR A 337 22.53 -11.62 21.41
CA THR A 337 21.20 -12.11 21.05
C THR A 337 20.37 -12.41 22.30
N ALA A 338 20.95 -13.05 23.31
CA ALA A 338 20.29 -13.28 24.59
C ALA A 338 19.88 -11.98 25.30
N LYS A 339 20.66 -10.88 25.17
CA LYS A 339 20.29 -9.57 25.73
C LYS A 339 19.12 -8.95 24.98
N LEU A 340 19.15 -9.02 23.65
CA LEU A 340 18.07 -8.51 22.80
C LEU A 340 16.76 -9.27 23.05
N LEU A 341 16.80 -10.60 23.06
CA LEU A 341 15.63 -11.44 23.36
C LEU A 341 14.98 -11.09 24.69
N ARG A 342 15.76 -10.89 25.77
CA ARG A 342 15.21 -10.48 27.06
C ARG A 342 14.49 -9.13 27.02
N HIS A 343 14.97 -8.19 26.20
CA HIS A 343 14.29 -6.91 26.03
C HIS A 343 13.01 -7.07 25.20
N LEU A 344 13.05 -7.84 24.11
CA LEU A 344 11.86 -8.14 23.30
C LEU A 344 10.76 -8.87 24.09
N VAL A 345 11.13 -9.62 25.13
CA VAL A 345 10.17 -10.21 26.07
C VAL A 345 9.43 -9.14 26.88
N LEU A 346 10.12 -8.10 27.34
CA LEU A 346 9.49 -7.00 28.06
C LEU A 346 8.58 -6.16 27.15
N MET A 347 8.87 -6.14 25.85
CA MET A 347 8.06 -5.47 24.83
C MET A 347 6.88 -6.31 24.35
N ASP A 348 6.65 -7.49 24.92
CA ASP A 348 5.60 -8.44 24.49
C ASP A 348 5.68 -8.80 22.99
N LEU A 349 6.89 -8.81 22.41
CA LEU A 349 7.15 -9.28 21.05
C LEU A 349 7.62 -10.76 21.04
N VAL A 350 8.16 -11.22 22.15
CA VAL A 350 8.65 -12.58 22.36
C VAL A 350 8.16 -13.05 23.72
N SER A 351 7.77 -14.31 23.86
CA SER A 351 7.51 -14.93 25.16
C SER A 351 8.67 -15.84 25.55
N VAL A 352 8.82 -16.12 26.85
CA VAL A 352 9.83 -17.07 27.34
C VAL A 352 9.24 -17.99 28.39
N ASP A 353 9.38 -19.30 28.19
CA ASP A 353 9.00 -20.34 29.15
C ASP A 353 10.11 -21.37 29.30
N GLU A 354 10.51 -21.66 30.53
CA GLU A 354 11.65 -22.55 30.85
C GLU A 354 12.94 -22.27 30.04
N GLY A 355 13.16 -21.02 29.63
CA GLY A 355 14.31 -20.60 28.82
C GLY A 355 14.14 -20.83 27.31
N ARG A 356 12.96 -21.27 26.86
CA ARG A 356 12.57 -21.36 25.45
C ARG A 356 11.78 -20.13 25.03
N PHE A 357 12.13 -19.57 23.88
CA PHE A 357 11.52 -18.38 23.29
C PHE A 357 10.49 -18.76 22.23
N ALA A 358 9.39 -18.02 22.19
CA ALA A 358 8.38 -18.11 21.13
C ALA A 358 7.91 -16.69 20.75
N LEU A 359 7.32 -16.52 19.57
CA LEU A 359 6.73 -15.23 19.20
C LEU A 359 5.38 -15.03 19.88
N THR A 360 5.08 -13.79 20.25
CA THR A 360 3.72 -13.37 20.61
C THR A 360 2.91 -13.07 19.34
N GLU A 361 1.61 -12.75 19.49
CA GLU A 361 0.80 -12.27 18.37
C GLU A 361 1.44 -11.03 17.72
N MET A 362 1.90 -10.07 18.53
CA MET A 362 2.55 -8.85 18.03
C MET A 362 3.88 -9.16 17.34
N GLY A 363 4.74 -9.98 17.93
CA GLY A 363 6.03 -10.35 17.33
C GLY A 363 5.88 -11.13 16.02
N SER A 364 4.83 -11.93 15.89
CA SER A 364 4.57 -12.72 14.68
C SER A 364 4.21 -11.86 13.46
N ILE A 365 3.87 -10.58 13.63
CA ILE A 365 3.69 -9.62 12.51
C ILE A 365 5.03 -9.41 11.78
N LEU A 366 6.14 -9.46 12.52
CA LEU A 366 7.49 -9.19 12.03
C LEU A 366 8.22 -10.45 11.53
N ALA A 367 7.55 -11.60 11.53
CA ALA A 367 8.14 -12.88 11.13
C ALA A 367 8.21 -13.06 9.60
N ASP A 368 7.36 -12.37 8.83
CA ASP A 368 7.45 -12.35 7.36
C ASP A 368 8.39 -11.23 6.94
N GLN A 369 9.59 -11.59 6.47
CA GLN A 369 10.59 -10.62 6.02
C GLN A 369 10.14 -9.87 4.78
N ASP A 370 9.26 -10.43 3.94
CA ASP A 370 8.81 -9.77 2.72
C ASP A 370 7.62 -8.82 2.96
N ALA A 371 7.00 -8.86 4.16
CA ALA A 371 5.92 -7.96 4.54
C ALA A 371 6.41 -6.51 4.69
N PHE A 372 5.55 -5.54 4.36
CA PHE A 372 5.89 -4.12 4.44
C PHE A 372 6.38 -3.71 5.83
N ALA A 373 5.73 -4.16 6.91
CA ALA A 373 6.12 -3.84 8.28
C ALA A 373 7.58 -4.23 8.58
N SER A 374 8.02 -5.42 8.15
CA SER A 374 9.40 -5.88 8.31
C SER A 374 10.35 -5.12 7.38
N GLN A 375 9.96 -4.93 6.12
CA GLN A 375 10.79 -4.19 5.15
C GLN A 375 11.02 -2.74 5.57
N ALA A 376 10.01 -2.04 6.11
CA ALA A 376 10.12 -0.66 6.58
C ALA A 376 11.06 -0.52 7.79
N LEU A 377 11.18 -1.57 8.62
CA LEU A 377 12.00 -1.60 9.83
C LEU A 377 13.41 -2.16 9.62
N HIS A 378 13.71 -2.73 8.46
CA HIS A 378 15.02 -3.31 8.17
C HIS A 378 16.07 -2.23 7.89
N PHE A 379 17.26 -2.29 8.51
CA PHE A 379 18.31 -1.24 8.40
C PHE A 379 18.84 -1.02 6.98
N ASP A 380 18.86 -2.06 6.15
CA ASP A 380 19.25 -1.92 4.75
C ASP A 380 18.17 -1.36 3.82
N LYS A 381 16.95 -1.12 4.33
CA LYS A 381 15.83 -0.63 3.52
C LYS A 381 15.68 0.87 3.65
N ILE A 382 15.13 1.47 2.60
CA ILE A 382 15.14 2.92 2.42
C ILE A 382 14.45 3.66 3.56
N HIS A 383 13.31 3.17 4.05
CA HIS A 383 12.58 3.73 5.19
C HIS A 383 13.49 3.93 6.41
N THR A 384 14.08 2.85 6.96
CA THR A 384 15.02 2.97 8.08
C THR A 384 16.19 3.90 7.76
N ARG A 385 16.76 3.81 6.54
CA ARG A 385 17.90 4.66 6.16
C ARG A 385 17.51 6.13 6.17
N LEU A 386 16.31 6.50 5.75
CA LEU A 386 15.78 7.86 5.83
C LEU A 386 15.54 8.25 7.30
N ASP A 387 14.82 7.43 8.08
CA ASP A 387 14.47 7.70 9.49
C ASP A 387 15.70 7.97 10.37
N MET A 388 16.85 7.34 10.07
CA MET A 388 18.11 7.63 10.78
C MET A 388 18.60 9.09 10.61
N ALA A 389 17.96 9.90 9.76
CA ALA A 389 18.16 11.34 9.70
C ALA A 389 17.71 12.05 10.98
N PHE A 390 16.73 11.51 11.73
CA PHE A 390 16.24 12.11 12.99
C PHE A 390 17.33 12.22 14.06
N LEU A 391 18.39 11.41 13.99
CA LEU A 391 19.56 11.56 14.85
C LEU A 391 20.27 12.92 14.67
N GLY A 392 20.07 13.57 13.52
CA GLY A 392 20.52 14.92 13.19
C GLY A 392 19.53 16.04 13.55
N LEU A 393 18.38 15.72 14.14
CA LEU A 393 17.29 16.70 14.35
C LEU A 393 17.73 17.88 15.22
N LEU A 394 18.53 17.66 16.26
CA LEU A 394 19.00 18.74 17.15
C LEU A 394 19.80 19.81 16.40
N GLU A 395 20.70 19.42 15.50
CA GLU A 395 21.49 20.36 14.70
C GLU A 395 20.62 21.04 13.64
N SER A 396 19.71 20.28 13.04
CA SER A 396 18.77 20.80 12.02
C SER A 396 17.86 21.87 12.61
N VAL A 397 17.28 21.65 13.79
CA VAL A 397 16.47 22.65 14.52
C VAL A 397 17.29 23.89 14.91
N ARG A 398 18.58 23.71 15.26
CA ARG A 398 19.45 24.84 15.65
C ARG A 398 19.86 25.73 14.49
N THR A 399 19.97 25.17 13.29
CA THR A 399 20.64 25.82 12.16
C THR A 399 19.73 26.05 10.96
N GLY A 400 18.63 25.30 10.84
CA GLY A 400 17.81 25.21 9.64
C GLY A 400 18.46 24.43 8.49
N ALA A 401 19.60 23.77 8.73
CA ALA A 401 20.34 23.02 7.72
C ALA A 401 20.49 21.54 8.10
N PRO A 402 20.66 20.61 7.14
CA PRO A 402 20.90 19.21 7.44
C PRO A 402 22.13 18.99 8.32
N ALA A 403 22.01 18.10 9.30
CA ALA A 403 23.15 17.69 10.11
C ALA A 403 24.15 16.85 9.31
N ALA A 404 25.44 17.02 9.60
CA ALA A 404 26.51 16.27 8.93
C ALA A 404 26.39 14.75 9.20
N GLY A 405 26.42 13.94 8.15
CA GLY A 405 26.26 12.48 8.24
C GLY A 405 24.80 12.01 8.25
N HIS A 406 23.84 12.93 8.33
CA HIS A 406 22.41 12.62 8.36
C HIS A 406 21.64 13.23 7.18
N SER A 407 22.29 14.09 6.38
CA SER A 407 21.70 14.71 5.19
C SER A 407 21.42 13.70 4.07
N PHE A 408 20.53 14.07 3.15
CA PHE A 408 20.27 13.28 1.95
C PHE A 408 21.56 13.08 1.13
N ALA A 409 22.39 14.12 0.99
CA ALA A 409 23.66 14.05 0.27
C ALA A 409 24.67 13.09 0.91
N ASP A 410 24.62 12.91 2.24
CA ASP A 410 25.42 11.90 2.93
C ASP A 410 24.89 10.49 2.68
N LYS A 411 23.57 10.28 2.81
CA LYS A 411 22.93 8.98 2.58
C LYS A 411 23.06 8.49 1.14
N GLN A 412 23.07 9.39 0.15
CA GLN A 412 23.30 9.03 -1.26
C GLN A 412 24.66 8.36 -1.52
N LYS A 413 25.63 8.49 -0.60
CA LYS A 413 26.93 7.80 -0.69
C LYS A 413 26.82 6.33 -0.31
N ASP A 414 25.74 5.92 0.36
CA ASP A 414 25.53 4.55 0.79
C ASP A 414 25.15 3.66 -0.42
N PRO A 415 25.77 2.48 -0.56
CA PRO A 415 25.45 1.55 -1.65
C PRO A 415 23.95 1.21 -1.69
N GLY A 416 23.36 1.34 -2.89
CA GLY A 416 21.95 1.02 -3.15
C GLY A 416 20.93 2.02 -2.60
N PHE A 417 21.36 3.08 -1.89
CA PHE A 417 20.41 4.07 -1.34
C PHE A 417 19.63 4.78 -2.46
N VAL A 418 20.32 5.24 -3.50
CA VAL A 418 19.68 6.00 -4.59
C VAL A 418 18.65 5.16 -5.34
N ASP A 419 18.96 3.89 -5.62
CA ASP A 419 18.02 3.00 -6.32
C ASP A 419 16.82 2.66 -5.44
N GLY A 420 17.05 2.37 -4.15
CA GLY A 420 15.95 2.12 -3.20
C GLY A 420 15.08 3.35 -2.94
N PHE A 421 15.67 4.55 -2.94
CA PHE A 421 14.92 5.81 -2.87
C PHE A 421 14.03 6.01 -4.09
N HIS A 422 14.58 5.79 -5.29
CA HIS A 422 13.82 5.87 -6.52
C HIS A 422 12.66 4.87 -6.55
N GLU A 423 12.91 3.60 -6.20
CA GLU A 423 11.86 2.56 -6.15
C GLU A 423 10.70 2.95 -5.22
N GLU A 424 11.00 3.58 -4.08
CA GLU A 424 9.97 4.04 -3.13
C GLU A 424 9.15 5.22 -3.68
N VAL A 425 9.82 6.24 -4.23
CA VAL A 425 9.14 7.40 -4.83
C VAL A 425 8.29 6.97 -6.03
N ALA A 426 8.82 6.09 -6.88
CA ALA A 426 8.07 5.51 -8.00
C ALA A 426 6.85 4.72 -7.49
N PHE A 427 7.01 3.92 -6.43
CA PHE A 427 5.90 3.18 -5.83
C PHE A 427 4.78 4.09 -5.32
N GLY A 428 5.12 5.16 -4.58
CA GLY A 428 4.15 6.16 -4.13
C GLY A 428 3.47 6.89 -5.29
N SER A 429 4.22 7.19 -6.36
CA SER A 429 3.72 7.91 -7.53
C SER A 429 2.61 7.16 -8.28
N VAL A 430 2.55 5.82 -8.19
CA VAL A 430 1.49 5.01 -8.83
C VAL A 430 0.09 5.41 -8.32
N TYR A 431 0.00 5.88 -7.08
CA TYR A 431 -1.30 6.25 -6.51
C TYR A 431 -1.83 7.61 -6.98
N ARG A 432 -0.94 8.50 -7.45
CA ARG A 432 -1.27 9.89 -7.81
C ARG A 432 -1.25 10.14 -9.31
N ALA A 433 -0.31 9.53 -10.02
CA ALA A 433 -0.15 9.72 -11.46
C ALA A 433 -1.45 9.51 -12.27
N PRO A 434 -2.29 8.49 -11.98
CA PRO A 434 -3.53 8.27 -12.73
C PRO A 434 -4.58 9.37 -12.60
N ALA A 435 -4.54 10.16 -11.53
CA ALA A 435 -5.49 11.24 -11.31
C ALA A 435 -5.05 12.57 -11.96
N LEU A 436 -3.80 12.68 -12.41
CA LEU A 436 -3.27 13.91 -13.02
C LEU A 436 -4.11 14.41 -14.21
N PRO A 437 -4.57 13.57 -15.16
CA PRO A 437 -5.35 14.02 -16.32
C PRO A 437 -6.71 14.62 -15.97
N ASP A 438 -7.30 14.19 -14.83
CA ASP A 438 -8.57 14.72 -14.34
C ASP A 438 -8.37 15.97 -13.46
N ALA A 439 -7.23 16.04 -12.76
CA ALA A 439 -6.89 17.14 -11.85
C ALA A 439 -6.37 18.40 -12.57
N VAL A 440 -5.84 18.26 -13.79
CA VAL A 440 -5.24 19.35 -14.57
C VAL A 440 -5.93 19.44 -15.93
N ASP A 441 -6.31 20.66 -16.33
CA ASP A 441 -6.84 20.88 -17.69
C ASP A 441 -5.73 20.67 -18.73
N LEU A 442 -5.81 19.56 -19.47
CA LEU A 442 -4.86 19.20 -20.52
C LEU A 442 -5.34 19.60 -21.92
N ASP A 443 -6.46 20.32 -22.07
CA ASP A 443 -6.91 20.76 -23.39
C ASP A 443 -5.88 21.67 -24.07
N GLY A 444 -5.63 21.39 -25.34
CA GLY A 444 -4.64 22.10 -26.15
C GLY A 444 -3.16 21.87 -25.78
N VAL A 445 -2.84 21.06 -24.76
CA VAL A 445 -1.46 20.69 -24.42
C VAL A 445 -0.93 19.69 -25.45
N ARG A 446 0.21 19.99 -26.08
CA ARG A 446 0.87 19.08 -27.03
C ARG A 446 2.20 18.55 -26.52
N THR A 447 2.91 19.35 -25.74
CA THR A 447 4.25 19.03 -25.21
C THR A 447 4.28 19.11 -23.70
N VAL A 448 4.79 18.05 -23.05
CA VAL A 448 4.94 17.96 -21.60
C VAL A 448 6.38 17.60 -21.22
N ALA A 449 6.93 18.32 -20.24
CA ALA A 449 8.19 17.99 -19.59
C ALA A 449 7.93 17.57 -18.13
N ILE A 450 8.40 16.40 -17.73
CA ILE A 450 8.17 15.85 -16.38
C ILE A 450 9.51 15.73 -15.66
N TYR A 451 9.54 16.24 -14.42
CA TYR A 451 10.71 16.34 -13.56
C TYR A 451 10.48 15.58 -12.24
N GLY A 452 11.57 15.11 -11.63
CA GLY A 452 11.56 14.45 -10.31
C GLY A 452 11.86 12.95 -10.37
N GLU A 453 12.09 12.36 -9.19
CA GLU A 453 12.48 10.95 -9.05
C GLU A 453 11.34 9.97 -9.38
N GLY A 454 10.08 10.42 -9.37
CA GLY A 454 8.89 9.65 -9.76
C GLY A 454 8.37 9.94 -11.17
N ALA A 455 9.08 10.74 -11.97
CA ALA A 455 8.61 11.24 -13.26
C ALA A 455 8.28 10.13 -14.28
N GLY A 456 8.97 8.99 -14.19
CA GLY A 456 8.74 7.82 -15.05
C GLY A 456 7.30 7.31 -15.00
N VAL A 457 6.72 7.24 -13.80
CA VAL A 457 5.35 6.75 -13.58
C VAL A 457 4.31 7.69 -14.19
N TYR A 458 4.50 9.00 -14.04
CA TYR A 458 3.64 10.00 -14.67
C TYR A 458 3.76 9.99 -16.19
N ALA A 459 4.98 9.82 -16.73
CA ALA A 459 5.20 9.71 -18.16
C ALA A 459 4.51 8.48 -18.77
N ASP A 460 4.61 7.33 -18.10
CA ASP A 460 3.94 6.10 -18.52
C ASP A 460 2.41 6.25 -18.52
N ASN A 461 1.86 6.82 -17.46
CA ASN A 461 0.43 7.05 -17.33
C ASN A 461 -0.10 8.00 -18.42
N LEU A 462 0.53 9.16 -18.61
CA LEU A 462 0.14 10.11 -19.65
C LEU A 462 0.28 9.52 -21.06
N ALA A 463 1.35 8.77 -21.33
CA ALA A 463 1.52 8.11 -22.62
C ALA A 463 0.39 7.10 -22.89
N ARG A 464 -0.09 6.41 -21.86
CA ARG A 464 -1.20 5.45 -21.98
C ARG A 464 -2.52 6.14 -22.32
N VAL A 465 -2.87 7.21 -21.60
CA VAL A 465 -4.20 7.86 -21.74
C VAL A 465 -4.26 8.92 -22.84
N LEU A 466 -3.13 9.52 -23.23
CA LEU A 466 -3.03 10.58 -24.22
C LEU A 466 -2.03 10.18 -25.32
N PRO A 467 -2.49 9.46 -26.37
CA PRO A 467 -1.60 8.87 -27.39
C PRO A 467 -0.82 9.91 -28.20
N ASP A 468 -1.38 11.10 -28.39
CA ASP A 468 -0.82 12.15 -29.23
C ASP A 468 0.10 13.14 -28.48
N LEU A 469 0.28 12.95 -27.16
CA LEU A 469 1.06 13.85 -26.32
C LEU A 469 2.57 13.59 -26.49
N GLU A 470 3.36 14.64 -26.75
CA GLU A 470 4.82 14.57 -26.76
C GLU A 470 5.36 14.72 -25.33
N ILE A 471 5.93 13.64 -24.77
CA ILE A 471 6.35 13.57 -23.37
C ILE A 471 7.88 13.53 -23.27
N SER A 472 8.45 14.37 -22.41
CA SER A 472 9.88 14.41 -22.12
C SER A 472 10.16 14.20 -20.63
N LEU A 473 11.04 13.26 -20.31
CA LEU A 473 11.65 13.14 -18.98
C LEU A 473 12.84 14.09 -18.88
N VAL A 474 12.85 14.95 -17.86
CA VAL A 474 13.90 15.94 -17.63
C VAL A 474 14.56 15.70 -16.28
N GLY A 475 15.89 15.60 -16.29
CA GLY A 475 16.66 15.33 -15.09
C GLY A 475 18.10 14.93 -15.40
N LEU A 476 18.84 14.57 -14.35
CA LEU A 476 20.20 14.10 -14.50
C LEU A 476 20.24 12.76 -15.26
N PRO A 477 21.31 12.44 -16.01
CA PRO A 477 21.39 11.22 -16.83
C PRO A 477 21.07 9.91 -16.07
N ALA A 478 21.50 9.80 -14.82
CA ALA A 478 21.25 8.61 -13.99
C ALA A 478 19.77 8.53 -13.57
N GLN A 479 19.19 9.63 -13.13
CA GLN A 479 17.76 9.73 -12.77
C GLN A 479 16.86 9.44 -13.98
N ASN A 480 17.15 10.03 -15.14
CA ASN A 480 16.41 9.74 -16.37
C ASN A 480 16.50 8.27 -16.80
N THR A 481 17.62 7.60 -16.53
CA THR A 481 17.78 6.17 -16.82
C THR A 481 16.85 5.33 -15.94
N ARG A 482 16.74 5.69 -14.65
CA ARG A 482 15.82 5.06 -13.71
C ARG A 482 14.35 5.33 -14.05
N ASN A 483 13.96 6.59 -14.24
CA ASN A 483 12.61 6.99 -14.66
C ASN A 483 12.16 6.31 -15.96
N LEU A 484 13.04 6.11 -16.95
CA LEU A 484 12.68 5.38 -18.17
C LEU A 484 12.44 3.88 -17.91
N GLY A 485 13.04 3.33 -16.86
CA GLY A 485 12.81 1.98 -16.38
C GLY A 485 11.38 1.74 -15.91
N ASP A 486 10.76 2.74 -15.29
CA ASP A 486 9.35 2.70 -14.83
C ASP A 486 8.34 2.75 -15.98
N VAL A 487 8.75 3.24 -17.15
CA VAL A 487 7.90 3.26 -18.34
C VAL A 487 7.82 1.87 -18.95
N ALA A 488 6.60 1.41 -19.26
CA ALA A 488 6.38 0.12 -19.89
C ALA A 488 7.10 0.04 -21.24
N GLU A 489 7.69 -1.13 -21.53
CA GLU A 489 8.52 -1.32 -22.72
C GLU A 489 7.82 -0.90 -24.03
N SER A 490 6.53 -1.18 -24.16
CA SER A 490 5.69 -0.83 -25.32
C SER A 490 5.50 0.68 -25.53
N ARG A 491 5.80 1.50 -24.52
CA ARG A 491 5.63 2.96 -24.54
C ARG A 491 6.95 3.74 -24.51
N ARG A 492 8.08 3.10 -24.21
CA ARG A 492 9.39 3.77 -24.06
C ARG A 492 9.81 4.60 -25.28
N ASP A 493 9.53 4.11 -26.50
CA ASP A 493 9.86 4.82 -27.74
C ASP A 493 9.11 6.16 -27.91
N ARG A 494 8.04 6.38 -27.13
CA ARG A 494 7.27 7.62 -27.12
C ARG A 494 7.78 8.65 -26.11
N ILE A 495 8.72 8.26 -25.26
CA ILE A 495 9.25 9.12 -24.20
C ILE A 495 10.60 9.69 -24.63
N ARG A 496 10.67 11.00 -24.77
CA ARG A 496 11.93 11.71 -25.03
C ARG A 496 12.69 11.88 -23.72
N ARG A 497 14.02 11.82 -23.79
CA ARG A 497 14.91 12.13 -22.68
C ARG A 497 15.62 13.47 -22.89
N ILE A 498 15.63 14.30 -21.85
CA ILE A 498 16.37 15.57 -21.81
C ILE A 498 17.28 15.53 -20.59
N ASP A 499 18.57 15.30 -20.84
CA ASP A 499 19.58 15.30 -19.79
C ASP A 499 20.00 16.73 -19.44
N GLY A 500 19.73 17.14 -18.21
CA GLY A 500 20.01 18.48 -17.72
C GLY A 500 19.69 18.62 -16.24
N SER A 501 20.18 19.69 -15.63
CA SER A 501 19.74 20.03 -14.27
C SER A 501 18.38 20.70 -14.32
N GLU A 502 17.53 20.31 -13.38
CA GLU A 502 16.27 20.93 -13.00
C GLU A 502 16.37 22.45 -12.71
N PHE A 503 17.55 22.94 -12.32
CA PHE A 503 17.81 24.36 -12.10
C PHE A 503 18.12 25.13 -13.40
N THR A 504 18.10 24.46 -14.55
CA THR A 504 18.36 25.08 -15.86
C THR A 504 17.10 25.03 -16.72
N ALA A 505 16.71 26.19 -17.24
CA ALA A 505 15.55 26.27 -18.12
C ALA A 505 15.76 25.47 -19.42
N LEU A 506 14.68 24.89 -19.94
CA LEU A 506 14.69 24.21 -21.25
C LEU A 506 15.03 25.20 -22.36
N ALA A 507 15.85 24.75 -23.32
CA ALA A 507 16.20 25.56 -24.49
C ALA A 507 14.98 25.86 -25.38
N ALA A 508 13.99 24.96 -25.39
CA ALA A 508 12.72 25.13 -26.06
C ALA A 508 11.60 24.92 -25.02
N PRO A 509 10.84 25.97 -24.68
CA PRO A 509 9.75 25.84 -23.74
C PRO A 509 8.65 24.88 -24.24
N VAL A 510 8.04 24.14 -23.32
CA VAL A 510 6.92 23.23 -23.56
C VAL A 510 5.59 23.86 -23.17
N ASP A 511 4.46 23.22 -23.49
CA ASP A 511 3.15 23.70 -23.08
C ASP A 511 2.93 23.54 -21.57
N LEU A 512 3.41 22.43 -21.00
CA LEU A 512 3.25 22.09 -19.58
C LEU A 512 4.53 21.47 -18.99
N ALA A 513 4.99 22.00 -17.86
CA ALA A 513 5.98 21.32 -17.01
C ALA A 513 5.27 20.71 -15.80
N VAL A 514 5.58 19.45 -15.47
CA VAL A 514 5.10 18.75 -14.27
C VAL A 514 6.30 18.43 -13.39
N ALA A 515 6.34 18.96 -12.17
CA ALA A 515 7.41 18.67 -11.21
C ALA A 515 6.85 17.89 -10.01
N VAL A 516 7.39 16.70 -9.79
CA VAL A 516 6.90 15.74 -8.78
C VAL A 516 7.81 15.75 -7.57
N GLU A 517 7.29 16.21 -6.41
CA GLU A 517 7.97 16.16 -5.10
C GLU A 517 9.39 16.75 -5.11
N MET A 518 9.54 17.95 -5.69
CA MET A 518 10.85 18.59 -5.81
C MET A 518 11.04 19.80 -4.91
N VAL A 519 9.97 20.58 -4.70
CA VAL A 519 10.07 21.92 -4.09
C VAL A 519 10.38 21.83 -2.59
N ASP A 520 9.85 20.81 -1.94
CA ASP A 520 10.05 20.44 -0.54
C ASP A 520 11.42 19.78 -0.26
N CYS A 521 12.16 19.38 -1.29
CA CYS A 521 13.55 18.90 -1.18
C CYS A 521 14.60 20.04 -1.21
N HIS A 522 14.16 21.30 -1.32
CA HIS A 522 15.05 22.45 -1.46
C HIS A 522 14.70 23.59 -0.50
N PRO A 523 15.68 24.18 0.21
CA PRO A 523 15.47 25.41 0.97
C PRO A 523 14.94 26.54 0.08
N ASP A 524 14.25 27.52 0.66
CA ASP A 524 13.51 28.54 -0.08
C ASP A 524 14.31 29.27 -1.19
N ALA A 525 15.58 29.57 -0.95
CA ALA A 525 16.41 30.24 -1.95
C ALA A 525 16.59 29.38 -3.22
N ASP A 526 16.81 28.08 -3.04
CA ASP A 526 17.04 27.11 -4.09
C ASP A 526 15.72 26.71 -4.74
N ALA A 527 14.67 26.49 -3.94
CA ALA A 527 13.33 26.22 -4.42
C ALA A 527 12.79 27.36 -5.32
N ARG A 528 13.14 28.62 -5.02
CA ARG A 528 12.84 29.76 -5.89
C ARG A 528 13.58 29.68 -7.23
N MET A 529 14.84 29.25 -7.23
CA MET A 529 15.59 29.04 -8.47
C MET A 529 14.98 27.92 -9.32
N LEU A 530 14.60 26.81 -8.67
CA LEU A 530 13.90 25.70 -9.32
C LEU A 530 12.58 26.16 -9.96
N ILE A 531 11.71 26.82 -9.19
CA ILE A 531 10.42 27.31 -9.70
C ILE A 531 10.62 28.30 -10.85
N GLY A 532 11.62 29.19 -10.76
CA GLY A 532 11.96 30.09 -11.85
C GLY A 532 12.42 29.36 -13.12
N ALA A 533 13.23 28.29 -12.98
CA ALA A 533 13.66 27.47 -14.11
C ALA A 533 12.49 26.71 -14.74
N LEU A 534 11.57 26.15 -13.94
CA LEU A 534 10.34 25.51 -14.41
C LEU A 534 9.44 26.52 -15.14
N GLY A 535 9.23 27.71 -14.57
CA GLY A 535 8.44 28.78 -15.17
C GLY A 535 9.01 29.30 -16.50
N ALA A 536 10.34 29.30 -16.66
CA ALA A 536 10.99 29.63 -17.93
C ALA A 536 10.95 28.46 -18.95
N SER A 537 10.70 27.23 -18.48
CA SER A 537 10.68 26.02 -19.31
C SER A 537 9.31 25.69 -19.89
N ALA A 538 8.23 26.31 -19.40
CA ALA A 538 6.88 25.97 -19.84
C ALA A 538 5.90 27.15 -19.76
N ARG A 539 4.84 27.08 -20.56
CA ARG A 539 3.72 28.06 -20.51
C ARG A 539 2.91 27.91 -19.23
N ARG A 540 2.73 26.68 -18.77
CA ARG A 540 2.13 26.33 -17.48
C ARG A 540 3.02 25.37 -16.73
N VAL A 541 3.01 25.48 -15.40
CA VAL A 541 3.72 24.59 -14.50
C VAL A 541 2.71 24.00 -13.54
N VAL A 542 2.83 22.70 -13.31
CA VAL A 542 2.12 21.96 -12.27
C VAL A 542 3.16 21.38 -11.33
N LEU A 543 3.04 21.69 -10.05
CA LEU A 543 3.76 20.99 -8.99
C LEU A 543 2.82 19.92 -8.43
N VAL A 544 3.32 18.69 -8.28
CA VAL A 544 2.67 17.66 -7.48
C VAL A 544 3.44 17.56 -6.17
N THR A 545 2.80 17.95 -5.07
CA THR A 545 3.45 18.10 -3.76
C THR A 545 2.43 17.96 -2.63
N ASP A 546 2.92 17.75 -1.42
CA ASP A 546 2.09 17.73 -0.22
C ASP A 546 2.21 19.08 0.50
N LEU A 547 1.08 19.59 0.97
CA LEU A 547 1.02 20.83 1.75
C LEU A 547 0.86 20.51 3.22
N LEU A 548 1.40 21.39 4.05
CA LEU A 548 1.13 21.37 5.48
C LEU A 548 -0.07 22.30 5.74
N ASP A 549 -1.13 21.76 6.31
CA ASP A 549 -2.29 22.52 6.75
C ASP A 549 -2.39 22.47 8.28
N PRO A 550 -2.02 23.53 9.01
CA PRO A 550 -2.02 23.54 10.47
C PRO A 550 -3.37 23.20 11.12
N GLU A 551 -4.48 23.25 10.38
CA GLU A 551 -5.80 22.90 10.88
C GLU A 551 -6.13 21.40 10.74
N THR A 552 -5.50 20.68 9.82
CA THR A 552 -5.84 19.30 9.46
C THR A 552 -4.68 18.30 9.50
N THR A 553 -3.44 18.79 9.59
CA THR A 553 -2.19 17.99 9.66
C THR A 553 -2.19 17.04 10.86
N ASP A 554 -1.77 15.79 10.62
CA ASP A 554 -1.61 14.78 11.67
C ASP A 554 -0.14 14.53 12.08
N ASP A 555 0.09 13.56 12.97
CA ASP A 555 1.44 13.22 13.44
C ASP A 555 2.34 12.69 12.30
N HIS A 556 1.78 12.01 11.29
CA HIS A 556 2.55 11.50 10.16
C HIS A 556 2.99 12.61 9.22
N ASP A 557 2.13 13.59 8.97
CA ASP A 557 2.47 14.76 8.15
C ASP A 557 3.59 15.58 8.80
N THR A 558 3.51 15.83 10.11
CA THR A 558 4.58 16.55 10.83
C THR A 558 5.88 15.75 10.94
N GLU A 559 5.81 14.42 11.04
CA GLU A 559 6.98 13.54 10.98
C GLU A 559 7.67 13.65 9.60
N ALA A 560 6.90 13.63 8.51
CA ALA A 560 7.41 13.80 7.15
C ALA A 560 8.07 15.17 6.93
N ASP A 561 7.50 16.24 7.48
CA ASP A 561 8.08 17.58 7.45
C ASP A 561 9.42 17.65 8.20
N LEU A 562 9.48 17.12 9.42
CA LEU A 562 10.73 17.07 10.20
C LEU A 562 11.79 16.19 9.54
N LEU A 563 11.39 15.12 8.86
CA LEU A 563 12.30 14.27 8.10
C LEU A 563 12.92 15.06 6.93
N LYS A 564 12.11 15.83 6.18
CA LYS A 564 12.59 16.72 5.11
C LYS A 564 13.53 17.81 5.66
N LEU A 565 13.27 18.32 6.87
CA LEU A 565 14.17 19.26 7.54
C LEU A 565 15.53 18.62 7.80
N CYS A 566 15.55 17.40 8.34
CA CYS A 566 16.80 16.69 8.62
C CYS A 566 17.58 16.33 7.34
N LEU A 567 16.86 15.95 6.28
CA LEU A 567 17.47 15.49 5.02
C LEU A 567 17.96 16.64 4.13
N HIS A 568 17.18 17.72 4.04
CA HIS A 568 17.33 18.76 3.03
C HIS A 568 17.48 20.19 3.61
N GLY A 569 17.18 20.41 4.88
CA GLY A 569 17.07 21.77 5.44
C GLY A 569 15.86 22.51 4.88
N SER A 570 14.82 21.75 4.53
CA SER A 570 13.57 22.22 3.92
C SER A 570 12.39 21.44 4.50
N GLY A 571 11.20 21.61 3.94
CA GLY A 571 9.99 21.00 4.46
C GLY A 571 8.82 21.12 3.50
N GLN A 572 7.71 20.51 3.92
CA GLN A 572 6.39 20.83 3.37
C GLN A 572 6.08 22.31 3.65
N ARG A 573 5.24 22.89 2.81
CA ARG A 573 4.88 24.31 2.91
C ARG A 573 3.38 24.43 3.05
N THR A 574 2.95 25.46 3.76
CA THR A 574 1.56 25.89 3.70
C THR A 574 1.22 26.45 2.32
N GLU A 575 -0.07 26.50 1.97
CA GLU A 575 -0.55 27.13 0.74
C GLU A 575 -0.01 28.58 0.59
N ALA A 576 0.00 29.32 1.70
CA ALA A 576 0.46 30.71 1.75
C ALA A 576 1.97 30.84 1.48
N GLU A 577 2.78 29.96 2.07
CA GLU A 577 4.24 29.96 1.87
C GLU A 577 4.62 29.58 0.44
N LEU A 578 4.00 28.53 -0.11
CA LEU A 578 4.25 28.12 -1.48
C LEU A 578 3.76 29.18 -2.47
N SER A 579 2.62 29.81 -2.22
CA SER A 579 2.12 30.95 -3.02
C SER A 579 3.09 32.12 -3.04
N ALA A 580 3.65 32.47 -1.89
CA ALA A 580 4.64 33.52 -1.77
C ALA A 580 5.94 33.17 -2.52
N LEU A 581 6.36 31.91 -2.47
CA LEU A 581 7.55 31.42 -3.16
C LEU A 581 7.40 31.47 -4.69
N ILE A 582 6.26 31.00 -5.21
CA ILE A 582 5.93 31.05 -6.64
C ILE A 582 5.89 32.50 -7.14
N SER A 583 5.19 33.38 -6.41
CA SER A 583 5.09 34.80 -6.75
C SER A 583 6.46 35.49 -6.77
N LYS A 584 7.34 35.20 -5.80
CA LYS A 584 8.71 35.73 -5.74
C LYS A 584 9.63 35.21 -6.85
N SER A 585 9.24 34.13 -7.52
CA SER A 585 9.94 33.55 -8.68
C SER A 585 9.56 34.23 -10.00
N GLY A 586 8.61 35.18 -9.98
CA GLY A 586 8.14 35.89 -11.18
C GLY A 586 7.09 35.12 -11.99
N CYS A 587 6.59 34.00 -11.45
CA CYS A 587 5.53 33.19 -12.05
C CYS A 587 4.13 33.77 -11.74
N GLY A 588 3.11 33.24 -12.41
CA GLY A 588 1.73 33.64 -12.21
C GLY A 588 1.17 33.26 -10.83
N THR A 589 -0.05 33.74 -10.54
CA THR A 589 -0.78 33.36 -9.32
C THR A 589 -1.09 31.86 -9.36
N PRO A 590 -0.71 31.09 -8.32
CA PRO A 590 -1.00 29.68 -8.27
C PRO A 590 -2.47 29.39 -8.00
N ARG A 591 -2.91 28.23 -8.48
CA ARG A 591 -4.18 27.58 -8.16
C ARG A 591 -3.89 26.22 -7.54
N PHE A 592 -4.56 25.93 -6.45
CA PHE A 592 -4.42 24.68 -5.72
C PHE A 592 -5.62 23.78 -6.03
N GLY A 593 -5.35 22.49 -6.15
CA GLY A 593 -6.36 21.46 -6.33
C GLY A 593 -5.85 20.13 -5.82
N ALA A 594 -6.76 19.19 -5.59
CA ALA A 594 -6.39 17.85 -5.17
C ALA A 594 -6.02 16.96 -6.36
N ILE A 595 -5.07 16.05 -6.13
CA ILE A 595 -4.77 14.95 -7.07
C ILE A 595 -5.10 13.58 -6.46
N GLY A 596 -5.56 13.52 -5.21
CA GLY A 596 -5.84 12.26 -4.52
C GLY A 596 -4.75 11.89 -3.51
N TRP A 597 -5.10 11.01 -2.56
CA TRP A 597 -4.18 10.45 -1.57
C TRP A 597 -3.49 11.49 -0.67
N GLY A 598 -4.17 12.60 -0.38
CA GLY A 598 -3.63 13.67 0.47
C GLY A 598 -2.67 14.62 -0.27
N SER A 599 -2.37 14.37 -1.55
CA SER A 599 -1.47 15.21 -2.32
C SER A 599 -2.20 16.32 -3.08
N THR A 600 -1.44 17.38 -3.40
CA THR A 600 -1.92 18.60 -4.03
C THR A 600 -1.27 18.82 -5.40
N VAL A 601 -2.05 19.29 -6.36
CA VAL A 601 -1.57 19.94 -7.59
C VAL A 601 -1.57 21.45 -7.43
N VAL A 602 -0.46 22.08 -7.78
CA VAL A 602 -0.32 23.54 -7.77
C VAL A 602 -0.01 24.01 -9.18
N GLU A 603 -1.01 24.61 -9.83
CA GLU A 603 -0.91 25.10 -11.21
C GLU A 603 -0.62 26.61 -11.24
N PHE A 604 0.35 27.04 -12.05
CA PHE A 604 0.59 28.45 -12.32
C PHE A 604 1.12 28.68 -13.73
N THR A 605 0.97 29.90 -14.24
CA THR A 605 1.57 30.28 -15.52
C THR A 605 3.07 30.50 -15.38
N GLY A 606 3.82 30.04 -16.37
CA GLY A 606 5.25 30.33 -16.49
C GLY A 606 5.53 31.82 -16.78
N THR A 607 6.80 32.13 -17.03
CA THR A 607 7.28 33.51 -17.23
C THR A 607 7.20 33.98 -18.68
N HIS A 608 6.70 33.15 -19.60
CA HIS A 608 6.66 33.39 -21.05
C HIS A 608 5.26 33.49 -21.64
#